data_AF-K3ZIR5-F1
#
_entry.id   AF-K3ZIR5-F1
#
_cell.length_a   1.000
_cell.length_b   1.000
_cell.length_c   1.000
_cell.angle_alpha   90.00
_cell.angle_beta   90.00
_cell.angle_gamma   90.00
#
_symmetry.space_group_name_H-M   'P 1'
#
loop_
_entity.id
_entity.type
_entity.pdbx_description
1 polymer ?
#
loop_
_entity_poly.entity_id
_entity_poly.type
_entity_poly.pdbx_seq_one_letter_code
_entity_poly.pdbx_strand_id
1 'polypeptide(L)'
;MEEAPPRGPPVSWSDIPVDLASLVLGRLPAHVDRVRFAAVCPQWRAAALQGGVPPSMPMLLLPDATVYSLPGSEPFRFPGCVGYTDACGTGNWLVFSGEDGCFLRDPFSNTTVTLPALSRARLLQVGDESGDEAGHAWMEMGEERELDAHRIMLCSPHLIAAIFNFRREGITRIAVCQPGASSWWTILVSSPLFVDIVFHKGKLYALNCMDSLFAVDISVDHSTGDPWVSQIQQVIGDLHTCHMIFLPEGVLILRVNYLVESRGALLLVCREMDLRLEAGNWDKIEVLEAEETRFEVYEANFGQSRWAMVTTLGDDQVLFLCQRFGRSVNVSHNEMPGDRIFFIDNDEGFSSVYNKGASSSCSVYDMTDGKVSSPLPMVSWKPGAVFATWLLP
;
A
#
# COMPACT_ATOMS: atom_id res chain seq x y z
N MET A 1 13.39 2.84 -70.44
CA MET A 1 13.60 3.24 -69.04
C MET A 1 12.24 3.70 -68.56
N GLU A 2 11.52 2.83 -67.87
CA GLU A 2 10.15 3.11 -67.39
C GLU A 2 10.31 3.87 -66.06
N GLU A 3 9.93 5.14 -66.04
CA GLU A 3 9.97 5.97 -64.84
C GLU A 3 8.95 5.42 -63.83
N ALA A 4 9.44 5.08 -62.63
CA ALA A 4 8.58 4.71 -61.52
C ALA A 4 7.62 5.87 -61.18
N PRO A 5 6.35 5.59 -60.87
CA PRO A 5 5.37 6.63 -60.58
C PRO A 5 5.81 7.48 -59.39
N PRO A 6 5.46 8.78 -59.35
CA PRO A 6 5.85 9.66 -58.25
C PRO A 6 5.31 9.10 -56.94
N ARG A 7 6.20 8.90 -55.96
CA ARG A 7 5.81 8.52 -54.60
C ARG A 7 4.86 9.60 -54.08
N GLY A 8 3.62 9.21 -53.76
CA GLY A 8 2.66 10.09 -53.12
C GLY A 8 3.22 10.68 -51.81
N PRO A 9 2.63 11.78 -51.30
CA PRO A 9 3.06 12.36 -50.04
C PRO A 9 3.04 11.29 -48.93
N PRO A 10 4.00 11.33 -47.98
CA PRO A 10 4.03 10.37 -46.89
C PRO A 10 2.71 10.43 -46.11
N VAL A 11 2.12 9.26 -45.87
CA VAL A 11 0.89 9.12 -45.09
C VAL A 11 1.13 9.67 -43.68
N SER A 12 0.27 10.55 -43.20
CA SER A 12 0.42 11.14 -41.88
C SER A 12 0.09 10.12 -40.79
N TRP A 13 0.82 10.16 -39.67
CA TRP A 13 0.45 9.42 -38.45
C TRP A 13 -0.94 9.80 -37.93
N SER A 14 -1.46 10.98 -38.30
CA SER A 14 -2.83 11.38 -37.98
C SER A 14 -3.89 10.53 -38.69
N ASP A 15 -3.54 9.92 -39.84
CA ASP A 15 -4.47 9.15 -40.69
C ASP A 15 -4.44 7.64 -40.40
N ILE A 16 -3.68 7.20 -39.38
CA ILE A 16 -3.55 5.78 -39.03
C ILE A 16 -4.93 5.17 -38.64
N PRO A 17 -5.36 4.05 -39.24
CA PRO A 17 -6.60 3.39 -38.87
C PRO A 17 -6.70 3.11 -37.37
N VAL A 18 -7.91 3.22 -36.81
CA VAL A 18 -8.18 3.03 -35.38
C VAL A 18 -7.64 1.69 -34.87
N ASP A 19 -7.83 0.61 -35.62
CA ASP A 19 -7.36 -0.72 -35.24
C ASP A 19 -5.83 -0.77 -35.06
N LEU A 20 -5.08 -0.10 -35.94
CA LEU A 20 -3.62 -0.02 -35.84
C LEU A 20 -3.18 0.90 -34.71
N ALA A 21 -3.87 2.02 -34.51
CA ALA A 21 -3.66 2.91 -33.38
C ALA A 21 -3.88 2.17 -32.04
N SER A 22 -4.92 1.34 -31.93
CA SER A 22 -5.17 0.52 -30.75
C SER A 22 -4.07 -0.53 -30.51
N LEU A 23 -3.48 -1.09 -31.57
CA LEU A 23 -2.32 -1.97 -31.44
C LEU A 23 -1.08 -1.22 -30.95
N VAL A 24 -0.84 0.02 -31.41
CA VAL A 24 0.25 0.86 -30.90
C VAL A 24 0.02 1.17 -29.42
N LEU A 25 -1.20 1.57 -29.05
CA LEU A 25 -1.56 1.85 -27.66
C LEU A 25 -1.31 0.66 -26.74
N GLY A 26 -1.70 -0.55 -27.17
CA GLY A 26 -1.46 -1.79 -26.43
C GLY A 26 0.01 -2.18 -26.28
N ARG A 27 0.93 -1.48 -26.96
CA ARG A 27 2.39 -1.65 -26.84
C ARG A 27 3.06 -0.57 -25.99
N LEU A 28 2.32 0.43 -25.52
CA LEU A 28 2.85 1.47 -24.63
C LEU A 28 2.75 0.96 -23.18
N PRO A 29 3.89 0.64 -22.53
CA PRO A 29 3.84 0.05 -21.18
C PRO A 29 3.61 1.12 -20.10
N ALA A 30 4.12 2.34 -20.30
CA ALA A 30 4.01 3.41 -19.34
C ALA A 30 2.67 4.14 -19.45
N HIS A 31 2.02 4.38 -18.31
CA HIS A 31 0.74 5.10 -18.26
C HIS A 31 0.82 6.49 -18.91
N VAL A 32 1.88 7.24 -18.65
CA VAL A 32 2.09 8.59 -19.21
C VAL A 32 2.10 8.59 -20.73
N ASP A 33 2.65 7.55 -21.36
CA ASP A 33 2.69 7.44 -22.82
C ASP A 33 1.30 7.16 -23.40
N ARG A 34 0.46 6.40 -22.68
CA ARG A 34 -0.96 6.20 -23.05
C ARG A 34 -1.75 7.51 -22.97
N VAL A 35 -1.48 8.33 -21.96
CA VAL A 35 -2.09 9.67 -21.85
C VAL A 35 -1.62 10.58 -22.99
N ARG A 36 -0.31 10.60 -23.27
CA ARG A 36 0.28 11.35 -24.39
C ARG A 36 -0.28 10.90 -25.74
N PHE A 37 -0.47 9.59 -25.92
CA PHE A 37 -1.10 9.00 -27.11
C PHE A 37 -2.51 9.57 -27.35
N ALA A 38 -3.35 9.60 -26.31
CA ALA A 38 -4.71 10.16 -26.41
C ALA A 38 -4.74 11.70 -26.61
N ALA A 39 -3.61 12.37 -26.42
CA ALA A 39 -3.46 13.82 -26.60
C ALA A 39 -3.03 14.21 -28.02
N VAL A 40 -2.59 13.27 -28.87
CA VAL A 40 -2.06 13.57 -30.21
C VAL A 40 -3.10 14.22 -31.13
N CYS A 41 -4.23 13.55 -31.35
CA CYS A 41 -5.34 14.06 -32.18
C CYS A 41 -6.67 13.36 -31.83
N PRO A 42 -7.83 13.86 -32.31
CA PRO A 42 -9.14 13.25 -32.03
C PRO A 42 -9.25 11.77 -32.43
N GLN A 43 -8.58 11.34 -33.51
CA GLN A 43 -8.59 9.94 -33.97
C GLN A 43 -7.83 9.01 -33.04
N TRP A 44 -6.67 9.43 -32.53
CA TRP A 44 -5.90 8.68 -31.54
C TRP A 44 -6.62 8.63 -30.20
N ARG A 45 -7.28 9.73 -29.80
CA ARG A 45 -8.17 9.75 -28.63
C ARG A 45 -9.32 8.76 -28.80
N ALA A 46 -9.95 8.71 -29.96
CA ALA A 46 -11.01 7.74 -30.25
C ALA A 46 -10.48 6.30 -30.15
N ALA A 47 -9.29 6.02 -30.68
CA ALA A 47 -8.64 4.71 -30.55
C ALA A 47 -8.34 4.34 -29.09
N ALA A 48 -7.95 5.31 -28.26
CA ALA A 48 -7.73 5.10 -26.83
C ALA A 48 -9.00 4.87 -26.02
N LEU A 49 -10.14 5.42 -26.48
CA LEU A 49 -11.44 5.20 -25.86
C LEU A 49 -12.10 3.89 -26.32
N GLN A 50 -11.81 3.42 -27.54
CA GLN A 50 -12.37 2.20 -28.11
C GLN A 50 -11.55 0.95 -27.78
N GLY A 51 -10.23 1.08 -27.70
CA GLY A 51 -9.35 0.02 -27.22
C GLY A 51 -9.54 -0.13 -25.71
N GLY A 52 -9.90 -1.32 -25.25
CA GLY A 52 -9.79 -1.63 -23.83
C GLY A 52 -8.35 -1.38 -23.40
N VAL A 53 -8.12 -0.34 -22.60
CA VAL A 53 -6.78 0.01 -22.15
C VAL A 53 -6.34 -1.10 -21.20
N PRO A 54 -5.20 -1.77 -21.44
CA PRO A 54 -4.66 -2.73 -20.49
C PRO A 54 -4.51 -2.06 -19.11
N PRO A 55 -4.47 -2.82 -18.00
CA PRO A 55 -4.05 -2.26 -16.73
C PRO A 55 -2.73 -1.48 -16.90
N SER A 56 -2.65 -0.28 -16.35
CA SER A 56 -1.42 0.50 -16.40
C SER A 56 -0.41 -0.06 -15.41
N MET A 57 0.87 -0.04 -15.77
CA MET A 57 1.93 -0.15 -14.77
C MET A 57 1.79 0.96 -13.71
N PRO A 58 2.01 0.66 -12.42
CA PRO A 58 1.96 1.66 -11.36
C PRO A 58 2.97 2.79 -11.58
N MET A 59 2.67 3.93 -10.98
CA MET A 59 3.54 5.10 -10.93
C MET A 59 4.03 5.30 -9.51
N LEU A 60 5.32 5.62 -9.37
CA LEU A 60 5.93 5.96 -8.08
C LEU A 60 5.69 7.45 -7.80
N LEU A 61 5.00 7.76 -6.71
CA LEU A 61 4.79 9.10 -6.18
C LEU A 61 5.79 9.36 -5.05
N LEU A 62 6.60 10.39 -5.21
CA LEU A 62 7.56 10.84 -4.20
C LEU A 62 6.96 11.86 -3.24
N PRO A 63 7.54 12.04 -2.03
CA PRO A 63 7.07 12.99 -1.01
C PRO A 63 6.95 14.44 -1.48
N ASP A 64 7.75 14.83 -2.48
CA ASP A 64 7.70 16.16 -3.06
C ASP A 64 6.64 16.31 -4.16
N ALA A 65 5.77 15.31 -4.36
CA ALA A 65 4.78 15.20 -5.42
C ALA A 65 5.36 15.07 -6.85
N THR A 66 6.61 14.64 -6.98
CA THR A 66 7.17 14.16 -8.25
C THR A 66 6.69 12.74 -8.52
N VAL A 67 6.29 12.46 -9.76
CA VAL A 67 5.76 11.17 -10.20
C VAL A 67 6.66 10.57 -11.28
N TYR A 68 6.92 9.27 -11.18
CA TYR A 68 7.62 8.46 -12.19
C TYR A 68 6.69 7.34 -12.69
N SER A 69 6.49 7.24 -13.99
CA SER A 69 5.77 6.11 -14.59
C SER A 69 6.72 4.94 -14.85
N LEU A 70 6.33 3.71 -14.52
CA LEU A 70 7.10 2.52 -14.87
C LEU A 70 6.61 1.91 -16.21
N PRO A 71 7.51 1.36 -17.06
CA PRO A 71 8.96 1.54 -17.07
C PRO A 71 9.32 2.89 -17.68
N GLY A 72 9.90 3.80 -16.90
CA GLY A 72 10.19 5.15 -17.36
C GLY A 72 10.84 5.99 -16.27
N SER A 73 11.79 6.84 -16.65
CA SER A 73 12.59 7.62 -15.71
C SER A 73 12.33 9.12 -15.79
N GLU A 74 11.56 9.60 -16.78
CA GLU A 74 11.21 11.01 -16.89
C GLU A 74 10.19 11.39 -15.81
N PRO A 75 10.57 12.28 -14.86
CA PRO A 75 9.64 12.73 -13.85
C PRO A 75 8.63 13.71 -14.44
N PHE A 76 7.43 13.72 -13.88
CA PHE A 76 6.47 14.79 -14.09
C PHE A 76 5.81 15.19 -12.77
N ARG A 77 5.18 16.36 -12.76
CA ARG A 77 4.41 16.85 -11.62
C ARG A 77 2.94 16.56 -11.84
N PHE A 78 2.29 15.97 -10.85
CA PHE A 78 0.85 15.72 -10.90
C PHE A 78 0.13 16.61 -9.87
N PRO A 79 -0.58 17.68 -10.29
CA PRO A 79 -1.17 18.65 -9.37
C PRO A 79 -2.13 18.04 -8.34
N GLY A 80 -2.79 16.93 -8.68
CA GLY A 80 -3.70 16.21 -7.78
C GLY A 80 -3.01 15.61 -6.55
N CYS A 81 -1.69 15.42 -6.59
CA CYS A 81 -0.90 14.85 -5.50
C CYS A 81 -0.22 15.90 -4.62
N VAL A 82 -0.25 17.19 -4.98
CA VAL A 82 0.49 18.22 -4.25
C VAL A 82 -0.09 18.39 -2.85
N GLY A 83 0.76 18.25 -1.83
CA GLY A 83 0.37 18.39 -0.42
C GLY A 83 -0.20 17.13 0.21
N TYR A 84 -0.08 15.97 -0.44
CA TYR A 84 -0.42 14.70 0.20
C TYR A 84 0.49 14.45 1.41
N THR A 85 -0.04 13.78 2.42
CA THR A 85 0.66 13.47 3.66
C THR A 85 0.89 11.99 3.85
N ASP A 86 0.01 11.14 3.31
CA ASP A 86 0.16 9.69 3.35
C ASP A 86 -0.62 9.00 2.21
N ALA A 87 -0.41 7.70 2.02
CA ALA A 87 -1.19 6.85 1.12
C ALA A 87 -2.35 6.16 1.85
N CYS A 88 -3.45 5.94 1.14
CA CYS A 88 -4.48 5.00 1.60
C CYS A 88 -4.13 3.59 1.12
N GLY A 89 -4.29 2.59 1.97
CA GLY A 89 -4.08 1.18 1.63
C GLY A 89 -5.11 0.61 0.65
N THR A 90 -5.95 1.44 0.01
CA THR A 90 -6.96 1.00 -0.97
C THR A 90 -7.03 1.96 -2.15
N GLY A 91 -7.05 1.39 -3.36
CA GLY A 91 -7.22 2.16 -4.61
C GLY A 91 -6.07 3.12 -4.87
N ASN A 92 -6.40 4.32 -5.36
CA ASN A 92 -5.46 5.43 -5.63
C ASN A 92 -5.65 6.59 -4.65
N TRP A 93 -6.29 6.33 -3.51
CA TRP A 93 -6.64 7.37 -2.56
C TRP A 93 -5.39 7.82 -1.80
N LEU A 94 -5.20 9.14 -1.74
CA LEU A 94 -4.14 9.78 -0.97
C LEU A 94 -4.74 10.50 0.22
N VAL A 95 -4.04 10.50 1.34
CA VAL A 95 -4.41 11.21 2.57
C VAL A 95 -3.85 12.63 2.51
N PHE A 96 -4.67 13.59 2.89
CA PHE A 96 -4.32 15.00 3.01
C PHE A 96 -4.73 15.51 4.39
N SER A 97 -3.96 16.45 4.91
CA SER A 97 -4.31 17.20 6.11
C SER A 97 -5.00 18.51 5.75
N GLY A 98 -6.09 18.85 6.43
CA GLY A 98 -6.82 20.11 6.34
C GLY A 98 -7.01 20.75 7.72
N GLU A 99 -7.70 21.89 7.78
CA GLU A 99 -7.91 22.65 9.01
C GLU A 99 -8.71 21.86 10.07
N ASP A 100 -9.68 21.05 9.63
CA ASP A 100 -10.60 20.31 10.51
C ASP A 100 -10.26 18.81 10.65
N GLY A 101 -9.12 18.34 10.13
CA GLY A 101 -8.72 16.94 10.19
C GLY A 101 -8.07 16.41 8.91
N CYS A 102 -8.36 15.17 8.55
CA CYS A 102 -7.81 14.52 7.35
C CYS A 102 -8.90 14.28 6.31
N PHE A 103 -8.52 14.18 5.04
CA PHE A 103 -9.41 13.72 3.99
C PHE A 103 -8.66 12.86 2.98
N LEU A 104 -9.39 11.95 2.35
CA LEU A 104 -8.90 11.17 1.21
C LEU A 104 -9.23 11.91 -0.08
N ARG A 105 -8.32 11.86 -1.05
CA ARG A 105 -8.57 12.35 -2.40
C ARG A 105 -7.97 11.39 -3.42
N ASP A 106 -8.76 11.07 -4.44
CA ASP A 106 -8.27 10.38 -5.62
C ASP A 106 -7.70 11.43 -6.61
N PRO A 107 -6.40 11.35 -6.95
CA PRO A 107 -5.77 12.36 -7.80
C PRO A 107 -6.22 12.27 -9.28
N PHE A 108 -6.84 11.17 -9.72
CA PHE A 108 -7.33 10.98 -11.09
C PHE A 108 -8.76 11.46 -11.29
N SER A 109 -9.67 11.09 -10.36
CA SER A 109 -11.08 11.52 -10.43
C SER A 109 -11.35 12.85 -9.72
N ASN A 110 -10.40 13.32 -8.89
CA ASN A 110 -10.56 14.47 -8.01
C ASN A 110 -11.68 14.31 -6.95
N THR A 111 -12.16 13.09 -6.74
CA THR A 111 -13.16 12.78 -5.71
C THR A 111 -12.53 12.90 -4.33
N THR A 112 -13.25 13.43 -3.37
CA THR A 112 -12.80 13.59 -1.98
C THR A 112 -13.72 12.88 -1.00
N VAL A 113 -13.15 12.38 0.09
CA VAL A 113 -13.86 11.78 1.22
C VAL A 113 -13.29 12.34 2.51
N THR A 114 -14.11 12.97 3.34
CA THR A 114 -13.66 13.53 4.62
C THR A 114 -13.53 12.43 5.68
N LEU A 115 -12.50 12.56 6.53
CA LEU A 115 -12.24 11.68 7.66
C LEU A 115 -12.43 12.46 8.96
N PRO A 116 -12.88 11.81 10.05
CA PRO A 116 -12.79 12.42 11.36
C PRO A 116 -11.34 12.74 11.73
N ALA A 117 -11.13 13.81 12.50
CA ALA A 117 -9.83 14.08 13.11
C ALA A 117 -9.37 12.89 13.95
N LEU A 118 -8.08 12.56 13.91
CA LEU A 118 -7.51 11.41 14.61
C LEU A 118 -7.68 11.51 16.14
N SER A 119 -7.75 12.73 16.68
CA SER A 119 -8.03 13.00 18.09
C SER A 119 -9.46 12.61 18.51
N ARG A 120 -10.40 12.50 17.58
CA ARG A 120 -11.82 12.18 17.85
C ARG A 120 -12.08 10.68 17.80
N ALA A 121 -11.25 9.90 18.49
CA ALA A 121 -11.49 8.47 18.66
C ALA A 121 -12.36 8.22 19.91
N ARG A 122 -13.38 7.39 19.76
CA ARG A 122 -14.28 6.92 20.81
C ARG A 122 -14.00 5.45 21.11
N LEU A 123 -13.89 5.14 22.40
CA LEU A 123 -13.66 3.79 22.90
C LEU A 123 -14.94 3.19 23.46
N LEU A 124 -15.21 1.95 23.08
CA LEU A 124 -16.18 1.09 23.75
C LEU A 124 -15.48 0.17 24.75
N GLN A 125 -15.84 0.23 26.03
CA GLN A 125 -15.52 -0.84 26.96
C GLN A 125 -16.56 -1.96 26.86
N VAL A 126 -16.11 -3.16 26.50
CA VAL A 126 -16.90 -4.38 26.66
C VAL A 126 -16.58 -4.92 28.04
N GLY A 127 -17.53 -4.84 28.97
CA GLY A 127 -17.39 -5.41 30.31
C GLY A 127 -17.32 -6.94 30.22
N ASP A 128 -16.48 -7.53 31.07
CA ASP A 128 -16.44 -8.99 31.25
C ASP A 128 -17.82 -9.46 31.75
N GLU A 129 -18.30 -10.61 31.28
CA GLU A 129 -19.64 -11.13 31.55
C GLU A 129 -19.81 -11.48 33.04
N SER A 130 -20.10 -10.47 33.86
CA SER A 130 -20.73 -10.65 35.17
C SER A 130 -21.84 -9.61 35.28
N GLY A 131 -23.08 -10.12 35.29
CA GLY A 131 -24.29 -9.37 35.04
C GLY A 131 -24.42 -8.06 35.82
N ASP A 132 -24.53 -6.98 35.07
CA ASP A 132 -25.51 -5.93 35.29
C ASP A 132 -25.84 -5.33 33.91
N GLU A 133 -27.13 -5.12 33.63
CA GLU A 133 -27.65 -4.39 32.47
C GLU A 133 -27.32 -2.88 32.56
N ALA A 134 -26.05 -2.54 32.80
CA ALA A 134 -25.53 -1.18 32.78
C ALA A 134 -24.69 -1.01 31.51
N GLY A 135 -25.27 -0.28 30.57
CA GLY A 135 -24.83 -0.17 29.19
C GLY A 135 -23.35 0.19 28.99
N HIS A 136 -22.84 -0.30 27.87
CA HIS A 136 -21.69 0.20 27.12
C HIS A 136 -21.29 1.64 27.51
N ALA A 137 -20.31 1.77 28.38
CA ALA A 137 -19.78 3.07 28.78
C ALA A 137 -18.80 3.55 27.71
N TRP A 138 -19.15 4.64 27.03
CA TRP A 138 -18.32 5.26 25.99
C TRP A 138 -17.34 6.25 26.62
N MET A 139 -16.09 6.22 26.19
CA MET A 139 -15.09 7.20 26.59
C MET A 139 -14.53 7.93 25.37
N GLU A 140 -14.61 9.26 25.37
CA GLU A 140 -13.87 10.07 24.41
C GLU A 140 -12.39 10.08 24.80
N MET A 141 -11.53 9.90 23.79
CA MET A 141 -10.09 10.01 23.97
C MET A 141 -9.73 11.47 24.27
N GLY A 142 -9.07 11.72 25.41
CA GLY A 142 -8.54 13.04 25.72
C GLY A 142 -7.50 13.48 24.69
N GLU A 143 -7.46 14.79 24.41
CA GLU A 143 -6.60 15.44 23.40
C GLU A 143 -5.08 15.20 23.60
N GLU A 144 -4.67 14.65 24.75
CA GLU A 144 -3.25 14.50 25.15
C GLU A 144 -2.58 13.19 24.70
N ARG A 145 -3.27 12.27 23.99
CA ARG A 145 -2.64 11.04 23.48
C ARG A 145 -2.09 11.29 22.08
N GLU A 146 -0.76 11.16 21.92
CA GLU A 146 -0.11 11.13 20.61
C GLU A 146 -0.61 9.92 19.82
N LEU A 147 -1.61 10.16 18.97
CA LEU A 147 -2.21 9.19 18.07
C LEU A 147 -1.69 9.43 16.66
N ASP A 148 -1.22 8.37 16.04
CA ASP A 148 -0.78 8.36 14.66
C ASP A 148 -1.46 7.21 13.92
N ALA A 149 -1.90 7.47 12.69
CA ALA A 149 -2.55 6.45 11.86
C ALA A 149 -1.48 5.67 11.11
N HIS A 150 -1.33 4.39 11.45
CA HIS A 150 -0.38 3.49 10.79
C HIS A 150 -0.88 2.95 9.45
N ARG A 151 -2.19 2.85 9.24
CA ARG A 151 -2.73 2.45 7.93
C ARG A 151 -4.16 2.92 7.89
N ILE A 152 -4.57 3.55 6.80
CA ILE A 152 -5.97 3.95 6.56
C ILE A 152 -6.44 3.25 5.29
N MET A 153 -7.61 2.63 5.33
CA MET A 153 -8.22 1.91 4.21
C MET A 153 -9.67 2.35 4.00
N LEU A 154 -10.00 2.70 2.77
CA LEU A 154 -11.39 2.86 2.33
C LEU A 154 -11.93 1.48 1.92
N CYS A 155 -12.49 0.75 2.88
CA CYS A 155 -12.97 -0.62 2.68
C CYS A 155 -14.21 -0.71 1.77
N SER A 156 -15.13 0.25 1.91
CA SER A 156 -16.34 0.36 1.09
C SER A 156 -16.84 1.82 1.07
N PRO A 157 -17.85 2.17 0.25
CA PRO A 157 -18.46 3.50 0.27
C PRO A 157 -19.03 3.94 1.63
N HIS A 158 -19.15 3.02 2.59
CA HIS A 158 -19.71 3.26 3.92
C HIS A 158 -18.78 2.84 5.07
N LEU A 159 -17.54 2.44 4.78
CA LEU A 159 -16.62 1.95 5.80
C LEU A 159 -15.20 2.35 5.50
N ILE A 160 -14.59 3.04 6.46
CA ILE A 160 -13.15 3.28 6.53
C ILE A 160 -12.64 2.56 7.77
N ALA A 161 -11.50 1.90 7.64
CA ALA A 161 -10.78 1.28 8.74
C ALA A 161 -9.38 1.88 8.85
N ALA A 162 -8.87 1.99 10.08
CA ALA A 162 -7.51 2.44 10.32
C ALA A 162 -6.86 1.69 11.48
N ILE A 163 -5.54 1.56 11.44
CA ILE A 163 -4.72 1.17 12.60
C ILE A 163 -4.21 2.45 13.26
N PHE A 164 -4.48 2.62 14.56
CA PHE A 164 -3.91 3.68 15.37
C PHE A 164 -2.80 3.17 16.26
N ASN A 165 -1.69 3.91 16.26
CA ASN A 165 -0.56 3.69 17.15
C ASN A 165 -0.68 4.58 18.38
N PHE A 166 -0.76 3.96 19.55
CA PHE A 166 -0.79 4.64 20.84
C PHE A 166 0.64 4.65 21.38
N ARG A 167 1.45 5.64 20.94
CA ARG A 167 2.90 5.66 21.18
C ARG A 167 3.30 5.51 22.65
N ARG A 168 2.57 6.15 23.57
CA ARG A 168 2.82 6.06 25.02
C ARG A 168 2.56 4.68 25.61
N GLU A 169 1.55 3.98 25.09
CA GLU A 169 1.12 2.68 25.59
C GLU A 169 1.83 1.52 24.87
N GLY A 170 2.50 1.79 23.75
CA GLY A 170 3.17 0.78 22.94
C GLY A 170 2.20 -0.21 22.29
N ILE A 171 0.93 0.20 22.10
CA ILE A 171 -0.12 -0.65 21.55
C ILE A 171 -0.70 -0.08 20.27
N THR A 172 -1.26 -0.96 19.45
CA THR A 172 -2.02 -0.58 18.26
C THR A 172 -3.47 -1.02 18.40
N ARG A 173 -4.40 -0.26 17.81
CA ARG A 173 -5.82 -0.60 17.78
C ARG A 173 -6.42 -0.35 16.41
N ILE A 174 -7.44 -1.12 16.09
CA ILE A 174 -8.24 -0.91 14.89
C ILE A 174 -9.38 0.03 15.22
N ALA A 175 -9.54 1.06 14.42
CA ALA A 175 -10.66 1.97 14.48
C ALA A 175 -11.40 1.99 13.13
N VAL A 176 -12.71 2.21 13.19
CA VAL A 176 -13.57 2.29 12.01
C VAL A 176 -14.41 3.56 12.05
N CYS A 177 -14.78 4.06 10.88
CA CYS A 177 -15.74 5.15 10.77
C CYS A 177 -16.49 5.08 9.43
N GLN A 178 -17.57 5.84 9.33
CA GLN A 178 -18.20 6.14 8.06
C GLN A 178 -17.48 7.30 7.35
N PRO A 179 -17.42 7.29 6.01
CA PRO A 179 -17.06 8.47 5.23
C PRO A 179 -17.87 9.71 5.66
N GLY A 180 -17.17 10.78 6.03
CA GLY A 180 -17.79 12.02 6.52
C GLY A 180 -18.30 12.00 7.97
N ALA A 181 -18.01 10.95 8.74
CA ALA A 181 -18.35 10.91 10.16
C ALA A 181 -17.57 11.94 10.99
N SER A 182 -18.08 12.24 12.19
CA SER A 182 -17.44 13.17 13.13
C SER A 182 -16.41 12.53 14.05
N SER A 183 -16.40 11.19 14.16
CA SER A 183 -15.55 10.44 15.11
C SER A 183 -15.15 9.07 14.58
N TRP A 184 -14.01 8.58 15.07
CA TRP A 184 -13.55 7.19 14.91
C TRP A 184 -14.07 6.32 16.04
N TRP A 185 -14.33 5.04 15.77
CA TRP A 185 -14.86 4.10 16.75
C TRP A 185 -13.95 2.88 16.89
N THR A 186 -13.64 2.50 18.13
CA THR A 186 -12.76 1.36 18.45
C THR A 186 -13.19 0.68 19.76
N ILE A 187 -12.78 -0.57 19.98
CA ILE A 187 -13.02 -1.28 21.25
C ILE A 187 -11.78 -1.23 22.14
N LEU A 188 -12.00 -1.06 23.45
CA LEU A 188 -11.00 -1.26 24.49
C LEU A 188 -10.98 -2.73 24.94
N VAL A 189 -10.37 -3.61 24.14
CA VAL A 189 -10.03 -4.99 24.54
C VAL A 189 -8.51 -5.14 24.49
N SER A 190 -7.95 -6.04 25.30
CA SER A 190 -6.56 -6.50 25.16
C SER A 190 -6.34 -7.00 23.74
N SER A 191 -5.73 -6.15 22.92
CA SER A 191 -5.56 -6.38 21.50
C SER A 191 -4.11 -6.76 21.19
N PRO A 192 -3.87 -7.72 20.27
CA PRO A 192 -2.55 -7.91 19.69
C PRO A 192 -2.02 -6.61 19.07
N LEU A 193 -0.70 -6.50 18.95
CA LEU A 193 -0.06 -5.45 18.18
C LEU A 193 -0.29 -5.71 16.68
N PHE A 194 -1.30 -5.08 16.11
CA PHE A 194 -1.56 -5.07 14.68
C PHE A 194 -0.53 -4.23 13.94
N VAL A 195 0.02 -4.83 12.89
CA VAL A 195 0.99 -4.21 11.97
C VAL A 195 0.36 -3.90 10.62
N ASP A 196 -0.65 -4.67 10.22
CA ASP A 196 -1.32 -4.48 8.94
C ASP A 196 -2.82 -4.81 8.95
N ILE A 197 -3.59 -4.21 8.04
CA ILE A 197 -5.00 -4.49 7.77
C ILE A 197 -5.27 -4.61 6.27
N VAL A 198 -6.26 -5.43 5.92
CA VAL A 198 -6.73 -5.61 4.53
C VAL A 198 -8.23 -5.88 4.50
N PHE A 199 -8.92 -5.33 3.51
CA PHE A 199 -10.32 -5.66 3.25
C PHE A 199 -10.39 -6.69 2.12
N HIS A 200 -10.87 -7.89 2.42
CA HIS A 200 -10.86 -9.02 1.49
C HIS A 200 -12.22 -9.74 1.53
N LYS A 201 -12.83 -9.96 0.35
CA LYS A 201 -14.11 -10.67 0.20
C LYS A 201 -15.21 -10.18 1.16
N GLY A 202 -15.28 -8.86 1.39
CA GLY A 202 -16.31 -8.25 2.24
C GLY A 202 -16.03 -8.29 3.74
N LYS A 203 -14.87 -8.81 4.18
CA LYS A 203 -14.47 -8.82 5.58
C LYS A 203 -13.15 -8.07 5.78
N LEU A 204 -13.01 -7.43 6.93
CA LEU A 204 -11.76 -6.80 7.35
C LEU A 204 -10.89 -7.84 8.06
N TYR A 205 -9.64 -7.92 7.68
CA TYR A 205 -8.63 -8.75 8.33
C TYR A 205 -7.50 -7.89 8.86
N ALA A 206 -6.87 -8.33 9.94
CA ALA A 206 -5.75 -7.67 10.59
C ALA A 206 -4.63 -8.66 10.87
N LEU A 207 -3.39 -8.26 10.59
CA LEU A 207 -2.17 -9.01 10.87
C LEU A 207 -1.53 -8.46 12.14
N ASN A 208 -1.18 -9.33 13.07
CA ASN A 208 -0.37 -8.92 14.23
C ASN A 208 1.13 -9.05 13.99
N CYS A 209 1.92 -8.55 14.93
CA CYS A 209 3.38 -8.67 14.96
C CYS A 209 3.88 -10.10 15.25
N MET A 210 3.06 -11.13 15.10
CA MET A 210 3.47 -12.52 15.19
C MET A 210 2.98 -13.27 13.95
N ASP A 211 2.62 -12.59 12.86
CA ASP A 211 2.08 -13.22 11.65
C ASP A 211 0.72 -13.91 11.82
N SER A 212 0.03 -13.74 12.95
CA SER A 212 -1.34 -14.26 13.12
C SER A 212 -2.35 -13.37 12.42
N LEU A 213 -3.27 -13.99 11.68
CA LEU A 213 -4.36 -13.29 11.01
C LEU A 213 -5.63 -13.30 11.87
N PHE A 214 -6.22 -12.13 12.02
CA PHE A 214 -7.48 -11.94 12.73
C PHE A 214 -8.54 -11.45 11.76
N ALA A 215 -9.74 -12.02 11.85
CA ALA A 215 -10.90 -11.50 11.18
C ALA A 215 -11.63 -10.53 12.12
N VAL A 216 -11.97 -9.37 11.59
CA VAL A 216 -12.57 -8.26 12.33
C VAL A 216 -14.02 -8.13 11.92
N ASP A 217 -14.93 -8.42 12.85
CA ASP A 217 -16.37 -8.32 12.63
C ASP A 217 -16.85 -6.93 13.03
N ILE A 218 -17.46 -6.23 12.09
CA ILE A 218 -17.90 -4.84 12.24
C ILE A 218 -19.42 -4.83 12.27
N SER A 219 -19.96 -4.29 13.36
CA SER A 219 -21.39 -4.07 13.54
C SER A 219 -21.72 -2.60 13.33
N VAL A 220 -22.98 -2.31 13.02
CA VAL A 220 -23.46 -0.94 12.80
C VAL A 220 -24.51 -0.64 13.84
N ASP A 221 -24.35 0.49 14.54
CA ASP A 221 -25.36 0.97 15.48
C ASP A 221 -26.65 1.34 14.73
N HIS A 222 -27.79 0.76 15.12
CA HIS A 222 -29.05 0.98 14.42
C HIS A 222 -29.62 2.40 14.59
N SER A 223 -29.17 3.14 15.60
CA SER A 223 -29.65 4.49 15.92
C SER A 223 -28.82 5.58 15.25
N THR A 224 -27.48 5.47 15.28
CA THR A 224 -26.57 6.47 14.68
C THR A 224 -26.11 6.09 13.28
N GLY A 225 -26.17 4.81 12.93
CA GLY A 225 -25.56 4.28 11.71
C GLY A 225 -24.05 4.13 11.81
N ASP A 226 -23.42 4.41 12.95
CA ASP A 226 -21.98 4.35 13.09
C ASP A 226 -21.46 2.90 13.13
N PRO A 227 -20.38 2.58 12.40
CA PRO A 227 -19.75 1.28 12.51
C PRO A 227 -18.91 1.21 13.78
N TRP A 228 -18.87 0.05 14.41
CA TRP A 228 -17.95 -0.27 15.50
C TRP A 228 -17.43 -1.69 15.32
N VAL A 229 -16.18 -1.92 15.72
CA VAL A 229 -15.63 -3.27 15.75
C VAL A 229 -16.37 -4.02 16.85
N SER A 230 -16.94 -5.19 16.56
CA SER A 230 -17.75 -5.97 17.51
C SER A 230 -17.03 -7.19 18.04
N GLN A 231 -16.22 -7.83 17.21
CA GLN A 231 -15.41 -8.97 17.58
C GLN A 231 -14.12 -8.99 16.76
N ILE A 232 -13.06 -9.48 17.37
CA ILE A 232 -11.79 -9.78 16.71
C ILE A 232 -11.47 -11.24 17.02
N GLN A 233 -11.38 -12.08 16.00
CA GLN A 233 -11.12 -13.51 16.16
C GLN A 233 -9.92 -13.94 15.32
N GLN A 234 -9.01 -14.71 15.92
CA GLN A 234 -7.93 -15.34 15.18
C GLN A 234 -8.47 -16.39 14.22
N VAL A 235 -8.08 -16.29 12.95
CA VAL A 235 -8.48 -17.21 11.88
C VAL A 235 -7.31 -18.01 11.31
N ILE A 236 -6.08 -17.49 11.42
CA ILE A 236 -4.85 -18.18 11.03
C ILE A 236 -3.80 -18.04 12.14
N GLY A 237 -3.12 -19.14 12.45
CA GLY A 237 -2.01 -19.21 13.43
C GLY A 237 -0.76 -18.46 12.98
N ASP A 238 0.10 -18.11 13.94
CA ASP A 238 1.41 -17.52 13.66
C ASP A 238 2.36 -18.48 12.91
N LEU A 239 3.37 -17.89 12.26
CA LEU A 239 4.47 -18.62 11.63
C LEU A 239 5.59 -18.98 12.63
N HIS A 240 5.41 -18.68 13.92
CA HIS A 240 6.42 -18.82 14.98
C HIS A 240 7.73 -18.07 14.69
N THR A 241 7.64 -16.98 13.92
CA THR A 241 8.75 -16.15 13.47
C THR A 241 8.86 -14.87 14.31
N CYS A 242 10.10 -14.41 14.51
CA CYS A 242 10.39 -13.19 15.27
C CYS A 242 10.59 -12.02 14.32
N HIS A 243 9.98 -10.86 14.63
CA HIS A 243 10.18 -9.64 13.84
C HIS A 243 11.61 -9.10 13.90
N MET A 244 12.33 -9.40 14.97
CA MET A 244 13.71 -8.96 15.18
C MET A 244 14.51 -10.11 15.77
N ILE A 245 15.64 -10.44 15.14
CA ILE A 245 16.59 -11.44 15.63
C ILE A 245 17.98 -10.81 15.68
N PHE A 246 18.60 -10.81 16.86
CA PHE A 246 19.96 -10.36 17.05
C PHE A 246 20.92 -11.55 16.95
N LEU A 247 21.83 -11.51 15.99
CA LEU A 247 22.88 -12.50 15.81
C LEU A 247 24.18 -12.08 16.51
N PRO A 248 24.99 -13.03 17.01
CA PRO A 248 26.23 -12.76 17.75
C PRO A 248 27.25 -11.89 17.01
N GLU A 249 27.23 -11.88 15.68
CA GLU A 249 28.15 -11.15 14.81
C GLU A 249 27.80 -9.67 14.62
N GLY A 250 26.83 -9.14 15.39
CA GLY A 250 26.38 -7.76 15.25
C GLY A 250 25.45 -7.56 14.04
N VAL A 251 24.74 -8.61 13.64
CA VAL A 251 23.73 -8.57 12.58
C VAL A 251 22.34 -8.59 13.22
N LEU A 252 21.48 -7.69 12.78
CA LEU A 252 20.05 -7.67 13.10
C LEU A 252 19.28 -8.14 11.86
N ILE A 253 18.54 -9.24 12.00
CA ILE A 253 17.53 -9.62 11.00
C ILE A 253 16.25 -8.91 11.37
N LEU A 254 15.79 -8.03 10.48
CA LEU A 254 14.53 -7.32 10.61
C LEU A 254 13.51 -7.91 9.62
N ARG A 255 12.33 -8.24 10.13
CA ARG A 255 11.23 -8.77 9.32
C ARG A 255 10.04 -7.80 9.28
N VAL A 256 9.62 -7.45 8.08
CA VAL A 256 8.47 -6.59 7.79
C VAL A 256 7.46 -7.34 6.94
N ASN A 257 6.19 -7.22 7.30
CA ASN A 257 5.12 -8.01 6.72
C ASN A 257 4.08 -7.13 6.04
N TYR A 258 3.55 -7.60 4.92
CA TYR A 258 2.53 -6.94 4.13
C TYR A 258 1.39 -7.90 3.82
N LEU A 259 0.15 -7.47 4.02
CA LEU A 259 -1.04 -8.14 3.53
C LEU A 259 -1.41 -7.61 2.15
N VAL A 260 -1.54 -8.53 1.19
CA VAL A 260 -1.86 -8.19 -0.20
C VAL A 260 -2.92 -9.14 -0.74
N GLU A 261 -3.93 -8.58 -1.40
CA GLU A 261 -4.87 -9.37 -2.18
C GLU A 261 -4.33 -9.57 -3.60
N SER A 262 -4.35 -10.83 -4.07
CA SER A 262 -3.99 -11.18 -5.43
C SER A 262 -4.88 -12.32 -5.92
N ARG A 263 -5.59 -12.11 -7.05
CA ARG A 263 -6.43 -13.13 -7.70
C ARG A 263 -7.49 -13.77 -6.80
N GLY A 264 -8.02 -13.02 -5.84
CA GLY A 264 -8.97 -13.52 -4.85
C GLY A 264 -8.33 -14.36 -3.75
N ALA A 265 -7.01 -14.51 -3.71
CA ALA A 265 -6.27 -15.05 -2.59
C ALA A 265 -5.76 -13.90 -1.70
N LEU A 266 -5.60 -14.20 -0.40
CA LEU A 266 -4.96 -13.29 0.53
C LEU A 266 -3.54 -13.77 0.80
N LEU A 267 -2.57 -12.92 0.51
CA LEU A 267 -1.16 -13.19 0.66
C LEU A 267 -0.58 -12.43 1.86
N LEU A 268 0.28 -13.11 2.60
CA LEU A 268 1.24 -12.53 3.55
C LEU A 268 2.60 -12.51 2.86
N VAL A 269 3.14 -11.32 2.63
CA VAL A 269 4.47 -11.12 2.05
C VAL A 269 5.41 -10.69 3.17
N CYS A 270 6.42 -11.49 3.43
CA CYS A 270 7.42 -11.27 4.47
C CYS A 270 8.71 -10.81 3.82
N ARG A 271 9.15 -9.61 4.15
CA ARG A 271 10.45 -9.04 3.78
C ARG A 271 11.41 -9.22 4.94
N GLU A 272 12.49 -9.96 4.74
CA GLU A 272 13.58 -10.09 5.70
C GLU A 272 14.78 -9.29 5.22
N MET A 273 15.39 -8.54 6.13
CA MET A 273 16.55 -7.69 5.86
C MET A 273 17.65 -7.97 6.88
N ASP A 274 18.84 -8.25 6.37
CA ASP A 274 20.03 -8.43 7.17
C ASP A 274 20.73 -7.07 7.33
N LEU A 275 20.67 -6.53 8.54
CA LEU A 275 21.21 -5.22 8.88
C LEU A 275 22.47 -5.37 9.71
N ARG A 276 23.60 -4.86 9.22
CA ARG A 276 24.84 -4.78 10.03
C ARG A 276 24.78 -3.60 10.98
N LEU A 277 24.98 -3.89 12.26
CA LEU A 277 25.00 -2.88 13.31
C LEU A 277 26.42 -2.37 13.55
N GLU A 278 26.56 -1.07 13.80
CA GLU A 278 27.80 -0.54 14.36
C GLU A 278 28.03 -1.07 15.78
N ALA A 279 29.28 -1.37 16.12
CA ALA A 279 29.68 -1.72 17.49
C ALA A 279 29.59 -0.46 18.37
N GLY A 280 28.42 -0.25 18.97
CA GLY A 280 28.10 0.91 19.79
C GLY A 280 27.09 0.60 20.90
N ASN A 281 26.84 1.59 21.77
CA ASN A 281 25.98 1.48 22.94
C ASN A 281 24.57 0.97 22.53
N TRP A 282 24.04 -0.04 23.24
CA TRP A 282 22.74 -0.69 22.95
C TRP A 282 21.53 0.27 22.85
N ASP A 283 21.67 1.50 23.33
CA ASP A 283 20.65 2.54 23.26
C ASP A 283 20.51 3.21 21.87
N LYS A 284 21.47 3.00 20.95
CA LYS A 284 21.43 3.52 19.57
C LYS A 284 21.94 2.47 18.60
N ILE A 285 21.00 1.78 17.96
CA ILE A 285 21.30 0.86 16.87
C ILE A 285 21.55 1.71 15.61
N GLU A 286 22.80 1.87 15.21
CA GLU A 286 23.16 2.51 13.94
C GLU A 286 23.44 1.41 12.91
N VAL A 287 22.66 1.39 11.82
CA VAL A 287 22.87 0.46 10.69
C VAL A 287 23.95 1.00 9.76
N LEU A 288 24.96 0.17 9.50
CA LEU A 288 26.04 0.42 8.55
C LEU A 288 25.56 0.24 7.10
N GLU A 289 24.94 -0.90 6.84
CA GLU A 289 24.54 -1.34 5.51
C GLU A 289 23.48 -2.44 5.63
N ALA A 290 22.50 -2.45 4.72
CA ALA A 290 21.61 -3.59 4.52
C ALA A 290 22.31 -4.54 3.54
N GLU A 291 22.71 -5.73 4.00
CA GLU A 291 23.50 -6.66 3.19
C GLU A 291 22.65 -7.48 2.23
N GLU A 292 21.49 -7.91 2.69
CA GLU A 292 20.63 -8.81 1.93
C GLU A 292 19.16 -8.54 2.24
N THR A 293 18.34 -8.55 1.20
CA THR A 293 16.87 -8.50 1.32
C THR A 293 16.30 -9.74 0.67
N ARG A 294 15.46 -10.46 1.41
CA ARG A 294 14.79 -11.67 0.94
C ARG A 294 13.29 -11.54 1.14
N PHE A 295 12.54 -12.24 0.30
CA PHE A 295 11.09 -12.29 0.40
C PHE A 295 10.60 -13.73 0.52
N GLU A 296 9.67 -13.94 1.43
CA GLU A 296 8.86 -15.14 1.52
C GLU A 296 7.39 -14.75 1.33
N VAL A 297 6.64 -15.54 0.58
CA VAL A 297 5.23 -15.28 0.33
C VAL A 297 4.42 -16.48 0.80
N TYR A 298 3.33 -16.20 1.50
CA TYR A 298 2.43 -17.20 2.03
C TYR A 298 0.98 -16.88 1.63
N GLU A 299 0.24 -17.90 1.20
CA GLU A 299 -1.19 -17.80 0.95
C GLU A 299 -2.00 -18.22 2.20
N ALA A 300 -3.05 -17.47 2.50
CA ALA A 300 -3.98 -17.75 3.58
C ALA A 300 -4.84 -19.00 3.27
N ASN A 301 -4.58 -20.12 3.95
CA ASN A 301 -5.45 -21.29 3.90
C ASN A 301 -6.44 -21.28 5.06
N PHE A 302 -7.59 -20.64 4.86
CA PHE A 302 -8.65 -20.56 5.87
C PHE A 302 -9.22 -21.93 6.26
N GLY A 303 -9.21 -22.93 5.36
CA GLY A 303 -9.72 -24.27 5.67
C GLY A 303 -8.83 -25.06 6.64
N GLN A 304 -7.54 -24.73 6.69
CA GLN A 304 -6.56 -25.36 7.57
C GLN A 304 -6.07 -24.40 8.67
N SER A 305 -6.60 -23.18 8.72
CA SER A 305 -6.18 -22.11 9.66
C SER A 305 -4.67 -21.89 9.72
N ARG A 306 -3.99 -22.00 8.57
CA ARG A 306 -2.53 -21.85 8.46
C ARG A 306 -2.12 -21.09 7.21
N TRP A 307 -0.93 -20.50 7.27
CA TRP A 307 -0.23 -19.97 6.13
C TRP A 307 0.40 -21.10 5.30
N ALA A 308 0.27 -21.02 3.98
CA ALA A 308 0.88 -21.96 3.05
C ALA A 308 1.90 -21.24 2.17
N MET A 309 3.17 -21.60 2.26
CA MET A 309 4.23 -20.96 1.47
C MET A 309 3.97 -21.14 -0.03
N VAL A 310 4.16 -20.08 -0.80
CA VAL A 310 4.09 -20.09 -2.26
C VAL A 310 5.43 -19.65 -2.85
N THR A 311 5.84 -20.32 -3.93
CA THR A 311 7.12 -20.06 -4.60
C THR A 311 6.99 -19.18 -5.84
N THR A 312 5.76 -18.92 -6.28
CA THR A 312 5.43 -18.12 -7.46
C THR A 312 4.10 -17.40 -7.22
N LEU A 313 4.02 -16.17 -7.68
CA LEU A 313 2.82 -15.33 -7.78
C LEU A 313 2.07 -15.60 -9.10
N GLY A 314 2.77 -16.15 -10.09
CA GLY A 314 2.31 -16.36 -11.46
C GLY A 314 3.07 -15.49 -12.47
N ASP A 315 3.07 -15.94 -13.72
CA ASP A 315 3.78 -15.30 -14.84
C ASP A 315 3.23 -13.91 -15.23
N ASP A 316 2.07 -13.54 -14.68
CA ASP A 316 1.36 -12.31 -14.96
C ASP A 316 0.98 -11.52 -13.70
N GLN A 317 1.56 -11.85 -12.54
CA GLN A 317 1.33 -11.12 -11.29
C GLN A 317 2.59 -10.45 -10.78
N VAL A 318 2.43 -9.19 -10.38
CA VAL A 318 3.48 -8.37 -9.77
C VAL A 318 2.92 -7.70 -8.54
N LEU A 319 3.69 -7.68 -7.45
CA LEU A 319 3.30 -6.97 -6.23
C LEU A 319 4.03 -5.63 -6.13
N PHE A 320 3.34 -4.62 -5.61
CA PHE A 320 3.87 -3.30 -5.31
C PHE A 320 3.62 -3.00 -3.84
N LEU A 321 4.70 -2.83 -3.10
CA LEU A 321 4.72 -2.72 -1.65
C LEU A 321 5.35 -1.38 -1.23
N CYS A 322 4.78 -0.75 -0.22
CA CYS A 322 5.43 0.25 0.63
C CYS A 322 4.80 0.15 2.03
N GLN A 323 5.26 0.93 3.00
CA GLN A 323 4.85 0.77 4.40
C GLN A 323 3.32 0.80 4.59
N ARG A 324 2.62 1.61 3.78
CA ARG A 324 1.19 1.92 3.93
C ARG A 324 0.32 1.29 2.84
N PHE A 325 0.95 0.62 1.88
CA PHE A 325 0.30 0.20 0.65
C PHE A 325 0.84 -1.14 0.18
N GLY A 326 -0.05 -2.07 -0.15
CA GLY A 326 0.29 -3.33 -0.77
C GLY A 326 -0.75 -3.69 -1.80
N ARG A 327 -0.33 -3.90 -3.06
CA ARG A 327 -1.27 -4.26 -4.13
C ARG A 327 -0.64 -5.17 -5.17
N SER A 328 -1.47 -6.08 -5.68
CA SER A 328 -1.14 -6.92 -6.82
C SER A 328 -1.64 -6.29 -8.13
N VAL A 329 -0.85 -6.41 -9.19
CA VAL A 329 -1.15 -5.92 -10.53
C VAL A 329 -1.01 -7.06 -11.52
N ASN A 330 -2.01 -7.18 -12.40
CA ASN A 330 -1.92 -8.06 -13.55
C ASN A 330 -1.10 -7.36 -14.64
N VAL A 331 -0.02 -8.02 -15.07
CA VAL A 331 0.85 -7.51 -16.13
C VAL A 331 0.84 -8.48 -17.30
N SER A 332 0.90 -7.94 -18.52
CA SER A 332 1.15 -8.79 -19.69
C SER A 332 2.65 -9.07 -19.81
N HIS A 333 3.02 -10.26 -20.31
CA HIS A 333 4.42 -10.63 -20.56
C HIS A 333 5.15 -9.61 -21.47
N ASN A 334 4.42 -8.84 -22.28
CA ASN A 334 5.01 -7.80 -23.13
C ASN A 334 5.41 -6.53 -22.36
N GLU A 335 4.77 -6.25 -21.22
CA GLU A 335 5.06 -5.08 -20.38
C GLU A 335 6.20 -5.40 -19.41
N MET A 336 6.07 -6.52 -18.69
CA MET A 336 7.05 -6.98 -17.72
C MET A 336 6.77 -8.46 -17.37
N PRO A 337 7.79 -9.28 -17.08
CA PRO A 337 7.55 -10.60 -16.51
C PRO A 337 6.90 -10.48 -15.12
N GLY A 338 6.02 -11.43 -14.80
CA GLY A 338 5.47 -11.64 -13.45
C GLY A 338 6.52 -12.13 -12.46
N ASP A 339 6.07 -12.66 -11.33
CA ASP A 339 6.94 -13.15 -10.24
C ASP A 339 7.90 -12.08 -9.70
N ARG A 340 7.42 -10.84 -9.64
CA ARG A 340 8.20 -9.70 -9.16
C ARG A 340 7.52 -8.96 -8.03
N ILE A 341 8.34 -8.45 -7.11
CA ILE A 341 7.90 -7.64 -5.97
C ILE A 341 8.66 -6.32 -6.03
N PHE A 342 7.93 -5.24 -6.32
CA PHE A 342 8.42 -3.87 -6.22
C PHE A 342 8.23 -3.39 -4.79
N PHE A 343 9.27 -2.78 -4.21
CA PHE A 343 9.23 -2.25 -2.87
C PHE A 343 10.02 -0.95 -2.76
N ILE A 344 9.74 -0.20 -1.71
CA ILE A 344 10.44 1.05 -1.39
C ILE A 344 11.41 0.77 -0.24
N ASP A 345 12.69 1.07 -0.49
CA ASP A 345 13.75 0.96 0.50
C ASP A 345 13.71 2.10 1.50
N ASN A 346 14.03 1.80 2.75
CA ASN A 346 14.12 2.78 3.84
C ASN A 346 12.80 3.57 4.06
N ASP A 347 11.66 2.95 3.72
CA ASP A 347 10.31 3.49 3.94
C ASP A 347 9.69 3.00 5.27
N GLU A 348 10.41 2.16 6.02
CA GLU A 348 9.86 1.43 7.15
C GLU A 348 10.01 2.21 8.45
N GLY A 349 8.96 2.20 9.29
CA GLY A 349 8.81 2.97 10.53
C GLY A 349 9.86 2.71 11.63
N PHE A 350 10.91 1.96 11.33
CA PHE A 350 12.12 1.80 12.12
C PHE A 350 13.16 2.88 11.77
N SER A 351 12.72 4.12 11.52
CA SER A 351 13.63 5.24 11.23
C SER A 351 14.65 5.51 12.35
N SER A 352 14.47 4.91 13.54
CA SER A 352 15.43 4.94 14.64
C SER A 352 16.62 4.01 14.44
N VAL A 353 16.50 3.02 13.55
CA VAL A 353 17.49 1.98 13.27
C VAL A 353 18.35 2.36 12.06
N TYR A 354 17.76 3.06 11.08
CA TYR A 354 18.49 3.52 9.89
C TYR A 354 19.26 4.80 10.14
N ASN A 355 20.47 4.88 9.57
CA ASN A 355 21.31 6.05 9.63
C ASN A 355 20.62 7.26 8.99
N LYS A 356 20.66 8.44 9.62
CA LYS A 356 19.99 9.69 9.17
C LYS A 356 20.43 10.18 7.77
N GLY A 357 21.44 9.55 7.17
CA GLY A 357 21.96 9.84 5.83
C GLY A 357 21.52 8.89 4.71
N ALA A 358 20.83 7.78 5.00
CA ALA A 358 20.42 6.82 3.98
C ALA A 358 19.34 7.43 3.06
N SER A 359 19.49 7.27 1.74
CA SER A 359 18.47 7.68 0.78
C SER A 359 17.48 6.53 0.56
N SER A 360 16.20 6.85 0.40
CA SER A 360 15.17 5.91 -0.03
C SER A 360 15.27 5.72 -1.55
N SER A 361 14.96 4.51 -2.00
CA SER A 361 14.99 4.09 -3.41
C SER A 361 13.86 3.13 -3.71
N CYS A 362 13.59 2.91 -4.99
CA CYS A 362 12.75 1.81 -5.42
C CYS A 362 13.61 0.62 -5.87
N SER A 363 13.23 -0.57 -5.42
CA SER A 363 13.86 -1.84 -5.76
C SER A 363 12.82 -2.85 -6.22
N VAL A 364 13.28 -3.84 -7.00
CA VAL A 364 12.49 -4.98 -7.46
C VAL A 364 13.20 -6.27 -7.09
N TYR A 365 12.47 -7.16 -6.43
CA TYR A 365 12.87 -8.53 -6.13
C TYR A 365 12.27 -9.46 -7.18
N ASP A 366 13.11 -10.30 -7.78
CA ASP A 366 12.68 -11.36 -8.70
C ASP A 366 12.56 -12.66 -7.92
N MET A 367 11.34 -13.21 -7.82
CA MET A 367 11.07 -14.42 -7.05
C MET A 367 11.71 -15.68 -7.69
N THR A 368 12.09 -15.62 -8.97
CA THR A 368 12.62 -16.79 -9.68
C THR A 368 14.09 -17.04 -9.38
N ASP A 369 14.89 -16.00 -9.22
CA ASP A 369 16.33 -16.08 -8.95
C ASP A 369 16.75 -15.47 -7.60
N GLY A 370 15.80 -14.85 -6.89
CA GLY A 370 15.99 -14.27 -5.57
C GLY A 370 16.82 -12.98 -5.58
N LYS A 371 17.03 -12.34 -6.73
CA LYS A 371 17.86 -11.14 -6.83
C LYS A 371 17.06 -9.86 -6.69
N VAL A 372 17.66 -8.89 -6.02
CA VAL A 372 17.21 -7.50 -5.98
C VAL A 372 17.90 -6.71 -7.10
N SER A 373 17.14 -5.89 -7.81
CA SER A 373 17.67 -4.90 -8.77
C SER A 373 16.93 -3.57 -8.62
N SER A 374 17.47 -2.48 -9.16
CA SER A 374 16.80 -1.17 -9.11
C SER A 374 16.19 -0.84 -10.47
N PRO A 375 14.84 -0.72 -10.58
CA PRO A 375 14.19 -0.33 -11.83
C PRO A 375 14.44 1.15 -12.18
N LEU A 376 14.77 1.98 -11.18
CA LEU A 376 15.04 3.41 -11.31
C LEU A 376 16.37 3.76 -10.61
N PRO A 377 17.53 3.31 -11.13
CA PRO A 377 18.81 3.37 -10.42
C PRO A 377 19.31 4.80 -10.14
N MET A 378 18.79 5.79 -10.87
CA MET A 378 19.12 7.21 -10.67
C MET A 378 18.14 7.95 -9.76
N VAL A 379 17.06 7.29 -9.32
CA VAL A 379 16.01 7.92 -8.52
C VAL A 379 16.19 7.52 -7.06
N SER A 380 16.57 8.51 -6.25
CA SER A 380 16.60 8.39 -4.81
C SER A 380 16.12 9.69 -4.17
N TRP A 381 15.59 9.59 -2.97
CA TRP A 381 15.09 10.74 -2.20
C TRP A 381 15.44 10.59 -0.73
N LYS A 382 15.34 11.69 0.01
CA LYS A 382 15.57 11.65 1.46
C LYS A 382 14.31 11.14 2.15
N PRO A 383 14.45 10.22 3.13
CA PRO A 383 13.37 9.89 4.04
C PRO A 383 12.84 11.16 4.71
N GLY A 384 11.52 11.24 4.89
CA GLY A 384 10.85 12.39 5.47
C GLY A 384 9.62 11.99 6.25
N ALA A 385 8.84 12.99 6.68
CA ALA A 385 7.56 12.76 7.36
C ALA A 385 6.46 12.25 6.42
N VAL A 386 6.63 12.46 5.11
CA VAL A 386 5.74 11.97 4.06
C VAL A 386 6.45 10.83 3.35
N PHE A 387 5.76 9.71 3.19
CA PHE A 387 6.29 8.50 2.56
C PHE A 387 6.02 8.47 1.06
N ALA A 388 6.89 7.79 0.31
CA ALA A 388 6.63 7.54 -1.10
C ALA A 388 5.56 6.44 -1.25
N THR A 389 4.84 6.44 -2.36
CA THR A 389 3.78 5.45 -2.58
C THR A 389 3.55 5.14 -4.05
N TRP A 390 2.66 4.18 -4.30
CA TRP A 390 2.30 3.69 -5.63
C TRP A 390 0.91 4.21 -6.04
N LEU A 391 0.81 4.74 -7.26
CA LEU A 391 -0.45 5.11 -7.91
C LEU A 391 -0.75 4.14 -9.04
N LEU A 392 -1.98 3.62 -9.12
CA LEU A 392 -2.39 2.63 -10.10
C LEU A 392 -3.57 3.16 -10.94
N PRO A 393 -3.28 3.98 -11.96
CA PRO A 393 -4.30 4.65 -12.76
C PRO A 393 -5.17 3.73 -13.62
#